data_AF-A0A927MD54-F1
#
_entry.id   AF-A0A927MD54-F1
#
_cell.length_a   1.000
_cell.length_b   1.000
_cell.length_c   1.000
_cell.angle_alpha   90.00
_cell.angle_beta   90.00
_cell.angle_gamma   90.00
#
_symmetry.space_group_name_H-M   'P 1'
#
loop_
_entity.id
_entity.type
_entity.pdbx_description
1 polymer ?
#
loop_
_entity_poly.entity_id
_entity_poly.type
_entity_poly.pdbx_seq_one_letter_code
_entity_poly.pdbx_strand_id
1 'polypeptide(L)'
;MSPEWIGSVATDRSFAKVRWDRALDVNVTTLDSLIAVHGMPSFCKIDVEGFEANVLEGLSRPLRALSFEYIPSAHERSLTALAIVDELGTGAGGYRYNYSPVESMRFASDRWLDATELVRLLDFFRPFGRSGDIYARLSRYPSGYRGRSGGAS
;
A
#
# COMPACT_ATOMS: atom_id res chain seq x y z
N MET A 1 0.80 18.95 -1.31
CA MET A 1 1.15 17.74 -2.10
C MET A 1 2.50 17.92 -2.75
N SER A 2 3.26 16.85 -2.98
CA SER A 2 4.58 16.97 -3.59
C SER A 2 4.45 17.39 -5.07
N PRO A 3 5.28 18.32 -5.57
CA PRO A 3 5.25 18.74 -6.97
C PRO A 3 5.48 17.57 -7.95
N GLU A 4 6.28 16.58 -7.53
CA GLU A 4 6.55 15.38 -8.32
C GLU A 4 5.33 14.47 -8.47
N TRP A 5 4.51 14.32 -7.42
CA TRP A 5 3.27 13.56 -7.53
C TRP A 5 2.31 14.24 -8.50
N ILE A 6 2.11 15.56 -8.36
CA ILE A 6 1.29 16.36 -9.28
C ILE A 6 1.79 16.18 -10.73
N GLY A 7 3.10 16.20 -10.95
CA GLY A 7 3.70 15.96 -12.27
C GLY A 7 3.40 14.56 -12.82
N SER A 8 3.49 13.52 -11.99
CA SER A 8 3.24 12.14 -12.40
C SER A 8 1.78 11.86 -12.75
N VAL A 9 0.82 12.42 -12.00
CA VAL A 9 -0.62 12.19 -12.23
C VAL A 9 -1.22 13.15 -13.26
N ALA A 10 -0.60 14.31 -13.51
CA ALA A 10 -1.09 15.27 -14.51
C ALA A 10 -1.10 14.72 -15.95
N THR A 11 -0.37 13.65 -16.23
CA THR A 11 -0.39 12.96 -17.53
C THR A 11 -1.60 12.05 -17.73
N ASP A 12 -2.31 11.73 -16.64
CA ASP A 12 -3.53 10.93 -16.67
C ASP A 12 -4.76 11.85 -16.90
N ARG A 13 -5.58 11.49 -17.90
CA ARG A 13 -6.78 12.24 -18.28
C ARG A 13 -7.81 12.33 -17.14
N SER A 14 -7.80 11.41 -16.20
CA SER A 14 -8.67 11.44 -15.02
C SER A 14 -8.35 12.62 -14.07
N PHE A 15 -7.11 13.10 -14.06
CA PHE A 15 -6.66 14.22 -13.23
C PHE A 15 -6.60 15.57 -13.97
N ALA A 16 -6.88 15.59 -15.27
CA ALA A 16 -6.78 16.79 -16.13
C ALA A 16 -7.68 17.97 -15.70
N LYS A 17 -8.67 17.75 -14.84
CA LYS A 17 -9.58 18.78 -14.30
C LYS A 17 -9.27 19.21 -12.86
N VAL A 18 -8.30 18.59 -12.20
CA VAL A 18 -7.97 18.90 -10.80
C VAL A 18 -7.08 20.14 -10.74
N ARG A 19 -7.50 21.16 -9.99
CA ARG A 19 -6.71 22.37 -9.73
C ARG A 19 -6.13 22.31 -8.32
N TRP A 20 -4.81 22.35 -8.24
CA TRP A 20 -4.05 22.38 -6.98
C TRP A 20 -3.73 23.83 -6.63
N ASP A 21 -4.71 24.60 -6.15
CA ASP A 21 -4.61 26.06 -5.95
C ASP A 21 -4.31 26.48 -4.49
N ARG A 22 -4.26 25.52 -3.56
CA ARG A 22 -4.03 25.79 -2.13
C ARG A 22 -3.07 24.78 -1.50
N ALA A 23 -2.15 25.28 -0.69
CA ALA A 23 -1.32 24.50 0.22
C ALA A 23 -1.76 24.73 1.67
N LEU A 24 -1.74 23.68 2.49
CA LEU A 24 -2.02 23.73 3.92
C LEU A 24 -0.90 22.99 4.65
N ASP A 25 -0.42 23.57 5.74
CA ASP A 25 0.48 22.88 6.67
C ASP A 25 -0.34 21.91 7.51
N VAL A 26 0.09 20.65 7.51
CA VAL A 26 -0.54 19.56 8.29
C VAL A 26 0.52 18.87 9.13
N ASN A 27 0.15 18.52 10.36
CA ASN A 27 0.99 17.69 11.20
C ASN A 27 0.95 16.25 10.67
N VAL A 28 2.13 15.66 10.47
CA VAL A 28 2.28 14.26 10.05
C VAL A 28 2.64 13.37 11.25
N THR A 29 2.28 12.09 11.16
CA THR A 29 2.62 11.07 12.16
C THR A 29 3.04 9.77 11.45
N THR A 30 3.53 8.79 12.21
CA THR A 30 3.94 7.48 11.66
C THR A 30 2.89 6.41 11.93
N LEU A 31 2.86 5.36 11.10
CA LEU A 31 2.00 4.20 11.37
C LEU A 31 2.32 3.54 12.71
N ASP A 32 3.58 3.45 13.10
CA ASP A 32 3.95 2.95 14.42
C ASP A 32 3.35 3.77 15.58
N SER A 33 3.31 5.10 15.44
CA SER A 33 2.69 5.98 16.44
C SER A 33 1.19 5.73 16.53
N LEU A 34 0.52 5.55 15.39
CA LEU A 34 -0.90 5.18 15.35
C LEU A 34 -1.15 3.79 15.94
N ILE A 35 -0.29 2.81 15.65
CA ILE A 35 -0.36 1.46 16.22
C ILE A 35 -0.16 1.46 17.73
N ALA A 36 0.71 2.32 18.26
CA ALA A 36 0.92 2.45 19.70
C ALA A 36 -0.35 2.93 20.44
N VAL A 37 -1.13 3.81 19.81
CA VAL A 37 -2.36 4.37 20.38
C VAL A 37 -3.57 3.46 20.16
N HIS A 38 -3.72 2.89 18.96
CA HIS A 38 -4.93 2.19 18.54
C HIS A 38 -4.79 0.66 18.53
N GLY A 39 -3.58 0.14 18.73
CA GLY A 39 -3.27 -1.29 18.62
C GLY A 39 -2.96 -1.72 17.18
N MET A 40 -2.50 -2.96 17.04
CA MET A 40 -2.12 -3.55 15.76
C MET A 40 -3.36 -3.81 14.88
N PRO A 41 -3.48 -3.21 13.69
CA PRO A 41 -4.61 -3.48 12.81
C PRO A 41 -4.52 -4.88 12.19
N SER A 42 -5.69 -5.49 11.96
CA SER A 42 -5.77 -6.73 11.17
C SER A 42 -5.62 -6.50 9.67
N PHE A 43 -5.90 -5.29 9.21
CA PHE A 43 -5.75 -4.81 7.83
C PHE A 43 -5.56 -3.28 7.83
N CYS A 44 -4.69 -2.76 6.97
CA CYS A 44 -4.47 -1.31 6.79
C CYS A 44 -4.51 -0.95 5.31
N LYS A 45 -5.44 -0.08 4.90
CA LYS A 45 -5.39 0.54 3.56
C LYS A 45 -4.53 1.80 3.63
N ILE A 46 -3.56 1.91 2.75
CA ILE A 46 -2.67 3.06 2.59
C ILE A 46 -3.03 3.72 1.26
N ASP A 47 -3.68 4.87 1.34
CA ASP A 47 -4.22 5.60 0.20
C ASP A 47 -3.94 7.08 0.47
N VAL A 48 -2.71 7.49 0.17
CA VAL A 48 -2.11 8.76 0.64
C VAL A 48 -1.56 9.60 -0.50
N GLU A 49 -2.01 9.32 -1.72
CA GLU A 49 -1.79 10.13 -2.91
C GLU A 49 -0.29 10.43 -3.14
N GLY A 50 0.53 9.37 -3.23
CA GLY A 50 1.94 9.47 -3.60
C GLY A 50 2.95 9.49 -2.44
N PHE A 51 2.47 9.34 -1.21
CA PHE A 51 3.28 9.23 0.01
C PHE A 51 3.33 7.80 0.58
N GLU A 52 2.94 6.80 -0.21
CA GLU A 52 2.80 5.40 0.24
C GLU A 52 4.12 4.88 0.83
N ALA A 53 5.24 5.16 0.14
CA ALA A 53 6.58 4.79 0.61
C ALA A 53 6.91 5.40 1.98
N ASN A 54 6.64 6.69 2.18
CA ASN A 54 6.92 7.36 3.46
C ASN A 54 6.04 6.83 4.60
N VAL A 55 4.78 6.49 4.31
CA VAL A 55 3.90 5.84 5.28
C VAL A 55 4.42 4.46 5.67
N LEU A 56 4.87 3.67 4.68
CA LEU A 56 5.42 2.33 4.88
C LEU A 56 6.76 2.35 5.63
N GLU A 57 7.65 3.31 5.37
CA GLU A 57 8.89 3.53 6.14
C GLU A 57 8.62 3.82 7.63
N GLY A 58 7.42 4.31 7.95
CA GLY A 58 6.97 4.54 9.33
C GLY A 58 6.55 3.28 10.09
N LEU A 59 6.64 2.08 9.49
CA LEU A 59 6.39 0.79 10.13
C LEU A 59 7.69 0.11 10.56
N SER A 60 7.82 -0.21 11.85
CA SER A 60 8.94 -1.03 12.36
C SER A 60 8.67 -2.54 12.31
N ARG A 61 7.45 -2.95 12.00
CA ARG A 61 7.03 -4.36 12.00
C ARG A 61 5.98 -4.64 10.93
N PRO A 62 5.96 -5.85 10.36
CA PRO A 62 4.99 -6.20 9.34
C PRO A 62 3.57 -6.27 9.90
N LEU A 63 2.62 -5.80 9.09
CA LEU A 63 1.19 -5.91 9.35
C LEU A 63 0.68 -7.27 8.86
N ARG A 64 -0.45 -7.73 9.41
CA ARG A 64 -1.07 -8.99 8.94
C ARG A 64 -1.42 -8.95 7.46
N ALA A 65 -2.01 -7.83 7.04
CA ALA A 65 -2.36 -7.54 5.67
C ALA A 65 -2.47 -6.01 5.50
N LEU A 66 -2.19 -5.53 4.30
CA LEU A 66 -2.33 -4.13 3.93
C LEU A 66 -2.65 -4.00 2.44
N SER A 67 -3.11 -2.83 2.01
CA SER A 67 -3.15 -2.47 0.59
C SER A 67 -2.57 -1.09 0.37
N PHE A 68 -2.03 -0.86 -0.82
CA PHE A 68 -1.56 0.46 -1.25
C PHE A 68 -1.87 0.69 -2.73
N GLU A 69 -1.99 1.95 -3.11
CA GLU A 69 -2.39 2.32 -4.46
C GLU A 69 -1.32 1.98 -5.51
N TYR A 70 -1.78 1.46 -6.63
CA TYR A 70 -1.04 1.32 -7.88
C TYR A 70 -1.59 2.28 -8.91
N ILE A 71 -0.73 3.18 -9.40
CA ILE A 71 -1.04 4.08 -10.51
C ILE A 71 -0.07 3.80 -11.66
N PRO A 72 -0.55 3.41 -12.85
CA PRO A 72 0.31 3.13 -14.01
C PRO A 72 1.25 4.27 -14.41
N SER A 73 0.82 5.53 -14.27
CA SER A 73 1.65 6.71 -14.55
C SER A 73 2.73 6.96 -13.48
N ALA A 74 2.52 6.48 -12.25
CA ALA A 74 3.47 6.56 -11.14
C ALA A 74 4.09 5.18 -10.80
N HIS A 75 4.26 4.33 -11.81
CA HIS A 75 4.67 2.93 -11.68
C HIS A 75 5.84 2.69 -10.71
N GLU A 76 6.93 3.45 -10.85
CA GLU A 76 8.12 3.34 -10.01
C GLU A 76 7.84 3.63 -8.53
N ARG A 77 6.86 4.50 -8.21
CA ARG A 77 6.45 4.76 -6.82
C ARG A 77 5.76 3.54 -6.24
N SER A 78 4.87 2.91 -7.01
CA SER A 78 4.20 1.68 -6.58
C SER A 78 5.20 0.52 -6.44
N LEU A 79 6.22 0.43 -7.30
CA LEU A 79 7.30 -0.55 -7.15
C LEU A 79 8.17 -0.28 -5.91
N THR A 80 8.42 0.99 -5.60
CA THR A 80 9.13 1.39 -4.37
C THR A 80 8.36 0.96 -3.13
N ALA A 81 7.05 1.25 -3.08
CA ALA A 81 6.17 0.81 -2.00
C ALA A 81 6.16 -0.72 -1.86
N LEU A 82 6.06 -1.44 -2.99
CA LEU A 82 6.14 -2.91 -3.01
C LEU A 82 7.45 -3.42 -2.42
N ALA A 83 8.60 -2.85 -2.79
CA ALA A 83 9.89 -3.26 -2.28
C ALA A 83 10.01 -3.07 -0.76
N ILE A 84 9.51 -1.96 -0.22
CA ILE A 84 9.47 -1.71 1.23
C ILE A 84 8.62 -2.76 1.94
N VAL A 85 7.44 -3.07 1.41
CA VAL A 85 6.55 -4.09 1.98
C VAL A 85 7.20 -5.48 1.96
N ASP A 86 7.86 -5.84 0.85
CA ASP A 86 8.51 -7.13 0.69
C ASP A 86 9.64 -7.32 1.71
N GLU A 87 10.49 -6.30 1.86
CA GLU A 87 11.58 -6.29 2.83
C GLU A 87 11.06 -6.37 4.27
N LEU A 88 10.02 -5.61 4.61
CA LEU A 88 9.37 -5.65 5.92
C LEU A 88 8.84 -7.06 6.26
N GLY A 89 8.48 -7.84 5.24
CA GLY A 89 7.98 -9.21 5.38
C GLY A 89 9.06 -10.28 5.54
N THR A 90 10.32 -10.01 5.18
CA THR A 90 11.41 -11.02 5.15
C THR A 90 11.56 -11.76 6.47
N GLY A 91 11.52 -11.03 7.60
CA GLY A 91 11.60 -11.60 8.96
C GLY A 91 10.32 -12.28 9.47
N ALA A 92 9.19 -12.18 8.75
CA ALA A 92 7.88 -12.67 9.17
C ALA A 92 7.27 -13.71 8.22
N GLY A 93 8.11 -14.35 7.39
CA GLY A 93 7.68 -15.40 6.46
C GLY A 93 7.23 -14.90 5.09
N GLY A 94 7.49 -13.62 4.78
CA GLY A 94 7.25 -13.00 3.47
C GLY A 94 5.79 -12.70 3.18
N TYR A 95 5.55 -11.72 2.31
CA TYR A 95 4.23 -11.39 1.82
C TYR A 95 3.87 -12.17 0.55
N ARG A 96 2.57 -12.31 0.33
CA ARG A 96 1.98 -12.66 -0.96
C ARG A 96 1.06 -11.55 -1.39
N TYR A 97 0.94 -11.38 -2.69
CA TYR A 97 0.30 -10.22 -3.27
C TYR A 97 -0.84 -10.57 -4.20
N ASN A 98 -1.75 -9.61 -4.37
CA ASN A 98 -2.72 -9.60 -5.45
C ASN A 98 -3.00 -8.15 -5.85
N TYR A 99 -3.65 -7.96 -6.99
CA TYR A 99 -3.97 -6.64 -7.52
C TYR A 99 -5.47 -6.55 -7.79
N SER A 100 -6.13 -5.46 -7.41
CA SER A 100 -7.50 -5.16 -7.79
C SER A 100 -7.50 -3.93 -8.70
N PRO A 101 -7.83 -4.08 -10.00
CA PRO A 101 -7.90 -2.94 -10.90
C PRO A 101 -9.14 -2.10 -10.57
N VAL A 102 -8.93 -0.80 -10.39
CA VAL A 102 -9.96 0.19 -10.06
C VAL A 102 -10.71 -0.24 -8.80
N GLU A 103 -11.88 0.33 -8.59
CA GLU A 103 -12.85 -0.07 -7.57
C GLU A 103 -13.61 -1.36 -7.96
N SER A 104 -13.00 -2.28 -8.71
CA SER A 104 -13.68 -3.53 -9.11
C SER A 104 -13.98 -4.45 -7.94
N MET A 105 -13.25 -4.29 -6.82
CA MET A 105 -13.31 -5.16 -5.64
C MET A 105 -13.09 -6.64 -5.98
N ARG A 106 -12.34 -6.91 -7.05
CA ARG A 106 -12.03 -8.25 -7.55
C ARG A 106 -10.54 -8.37 -7.80
N PHE A 107 -9.97 -9.47 -7.32
CA PHE A 107 -8.57 -9.77 -7.58
C PHE A 107 -8.34 -10.15 -9.04
N ALA A 108 -7.25 -9.63 -9.61
CA ALA A 108 -6.82 -9.87 -10.97
C ALA A 108 -6.22 -11.27 -11.16
N SER A 109 -5.74 -11.91 -10.09
CA SER A 109 -5.22 -13.26 -10.11
C SER A 109 -6.01 -14.19 -9.19
N ASP A 110 -6.30 -15.41 -9.67
CA ASP A 110 -6.95 -16.47 -8.87
C ASP A 110 -6.06 -16.95 -7.71
N ARG A 111 -4.74 -16.79 -7.85
CA ARG A 111 -3.77 -17.13 -6.82
C ARG A 111 -3.05 -15.88 -6.33
N TRP A 112 -2.57 -15.95 -5.10
CA TRP A 112 -1.68 -14.91 -4.59
C TRP A 112 -0.26 -15.13 -5.14
N LEU A 113 0.38 -14.04 -5.52
CA LEU A 113 1.66 -13.99 -6.22
C LEU A 113 2.80 -13.67 -5.24
N ASP A 114 4.05 -13.99 -5.58
CA ASP A 114 5.20 -13.27 -4.98
C ASP A 114 5.40 -11.88 -5.62
N ALA A 115 6.33 -11.10 -5.06
CA ALA A 115 6.65 -9.76 -5.55
C ALA A 115 7.13 -9.79 -7.01
N THR A 116 7.97 -10.76 -7.39
CA THR A 116 8.51 -10.84 -8.76
C THR A 116 7.42 -11.17 -9.78
N GLU A 117 6.51 -12.07 -9.44
CA GLU A 117 5.32 -12.39 -10.24
C GLU A 117 4.37 -11.19 -10.36
N LEU A 118 4.13 -10.46 -9.27
CA LEU A 118 3.31 -9.25 -9.30
C LEU A 118 3.93 -8.17 -10.21
N VAL A 119 5.23 -7.91 -10.09
CA VAL A 119 5.92 -6.92 -10.94
C VAL A 119 5.72 -7.26 -12.41
N ARG A 120 5.95 -8.52 -12.81
CA ARG A 120 5.70 -8.98 -14.19
C ARG A 120 4.27 -8.77 -14.65
N LEU A 121 3.30 -9.00 -13.75
CA LEU A 121 1.88 -8.77 -14.04
C LEU A 121 1.58 -7.28 -14.24
N LEU A 122 2.12 -6.42 -13.38
CA LEU A 122 1.92 -4.97 -13.46
C LEU A 122 2.61 -4.38 -14.68
N ASP A 123 3.81 -4.84 -15.04
CA ASP A 123 4.53 -4.44 -16.26
C ASP A 123 3.74 -4.79 -17.52
N PHE A 124 3.17 -6.00 -17.56
CA PHE A 124 2.34 -6.45 -18.68
C PHE A 124 1.10 -5.58 -18.86
N PHE A 125 0.43 -5.21 -17.75
CA PHE A 125 -0.77 -4.40 -17.82
C PHE A 125 -0.49 -2.91 -17.98
N ARG A 126 0.66 -2.38 -17.53
CA ARG A 126 0.97 -0.94 -17.49
C ARG A 126 0.57 -0.15 -18.74
N PRO A 127 0.83 -0.58 -20.00
CA PRO A 127 0.47 0.20 -21.19
C PRO A 127 -1.04 0.43 -21.36
N PHE A 128 -1.87 -0.43 -20.78
CA PHE A 128 -3.34 -0.38 -20.82
C PHE A 128 -3.95 -0.38 -19.41
N GLY A 129 -3.10 -0.22 -18.40
CA GLY A 129 -3.42 -0.46 -17.00
C GLY A 129 -4.34 0.63 -16.51
N ARG A 130 -5.26 0.26 -15.64
CA ARG A 130 -6.01 1.23 -14.84
C ARG A 130 -5.32 1.36 -13.48
N SER A 131 -5.56 2.44 -12.75
CA SER A 131 -5.20 2.51 -11.33
C SER A 131 -5.92 1.41 -10.54
N GLY A 132 -5.47 1.12 -9.32
CA GLY A 132 -6.09 0.14 -8.45
C GLY A 132 -5.30 -0.04 -7.16
N ASP A 133 -5.56 -1.13 -6.45
CA ASP A 133 -4.91 -1.43 -5.17
C ASP A 133 -4.07 -2.72 -5.28
N ILE A 134 -2.82 -2.66 -4.84
CA ILE A 134 -2.02 -3.84 -4.53
C ILE A 134 -2.35 -4.26 -3.11
N TYR A 135 -2.75 -5.51 -2.93
CA TYR A 135 -2.98 -6.13 -1.63
C TYR A 135 -1.80 -7.01 -1.27
N ALA A 136 -1.34 -6.91 -0.02
CA ALA A 136 -0.31 -7.76 0.55
C ALA A 136 -0.85 -8.47 1.79
N ARG A 137 -0.55 -9.76 1.94
CA ARG A 137 -0.81 -10.54 3.16
C ARG A 137 0.39 -11.38 3.56
N LEU A 138 0.70 -11.49 4.85
CA LEU A 138 1.77 -12.37 5.31
C LEU A 138 1.45 -13.84 4.98
N SER A 139 2.43 -14.58 4.48
CA SER A 139 2.28 -16.01 4.13
C SER A 139 2.01 -16.89 5.34
N ARG A 140 2.55 -16.49 6.50
CA ARG A 140 2.32 -17.11 7.81
C ARG A 140 2.20 -15.98 8.82
N TYR A 141 1.08 -15.88 9.51
CA TYR A 141 0.97 -14.93 10.60
C TYR A 141 1.70 -15.49 11.83
N PRO A 142 2.71 -14.81 12.40
CA PRO A 142 3.34 -15.27 13.63
C PRO A 142 2.28 -15.38 14.73
N SER A 143 2.17 -16.54 15.36
CA SER A 143 1.12 -16.89 16.34
C SER A 143 1.19 -16.13 17.68
N GLY A 144 1.86 -14.98 17.73
CA GLY A 144 2.16 -14.25 18.97
C GLY A 144 1.18 -13.15 19.38
N TYR A 145 0.28 -12.70 18.49
CA TYR A 145 -0.64 -11.60 18.83
C TYR A 145 -2.00 -12.14 19.32
N ARG A 146 -2.03 -12.61 20.57
CA ARG A 146 -3.31 -12.68 21.31
C ARG A 146 -3.59 -11.27 21.82
N GLY A 147 -4.55 -10.58 21.19
CA GLY A 147 -5.12 -9.37 21.75
C GLY A 147 -5.48 -9.64 23.21
N ARG A 148 -5.04 -8.77 24.13
CA ARG A 148 -5.38 -8.89 25.55
C ARG A 148 -6.91 -8.88 25.64
N SER A 149 -7.50 -10.05 25.88
CA SER A 149 -8.87 -10.16 26.34
C SER A 149 -8.93 -9.43 27.68
N GLY A 150 -9.57 -8.26 27.69
CA GLY A 150 -9.91 -7.56 28.92
C GLY A 150 -10.84 -8.45 29.74
N GLY A 151 -10.29 -9.10 30.77
CA GLY A 151 -11.09 -9.60 31.87
C GLY A 151 -11.54 -8.40 32.69
N ALA A 152 -12.84 -8.12 32.65
CA ALA A 152 -13.48 -7.37 33.72
C ALA A 152 -14.13 -8.41 34.65
N SER A 153 -13.61 -8.41 35.87
CA SER A 153 -14.17 -8.96 37.12
C SER A 153 -15.60 -8.53 37.38
#